data_AF-A0A7V5CIC6-F1
#
_entry.id   AF-A0A7V5CIC6-F1
#
_cell.length_a   1.000
_cell.length_b   1.000
_cell.length_c   1.000
_cell.angle_alpha   90.00
_cell.angle_beta   90.00
_cell.angle_gamma   90.00
#
_symmetry.space_group_name_H-M   'P 1'
#
loop_
_entity.id
_entity.type
_entity.pdbx_description
1 polymer ?
#
loop_
_entity_poly.entity_id
_entity_poly.type
_entity_poly.pdbx_seq_one_letter_code
_entity_poly.pdbx_strand_id
1 'polypeptide(L)'
;MDKREFLKQYRQLRILLGAFNDNLFLCRNDIQIIEREVYVDALENYYCPWYYFDTIIKSFEDALFDIRVRGIRISDSDKIDLDSQRKKIIEEYQRKTYKNLEKVPVATHLLTERTLILDSNKTCVALYRNYSQNPEKNKNIKIPLIEIRGKELESVIGDFLIINR
;
A
#
# COMPACT_ATOMS: atom_id res chain seq x y z
N MET A 1 -16.27 9.76 -3.01
CA MET A 1 -15.33 10.84 -2.66
C MET A 1 -14.86 11.62 -3.89
N ASP A 2 -14.68 12.94 -3.80
CA ASP A 2 -13.97 13.71 -4.84
C ASP A 2 -12.44 13.73 -4.62
N LYS A 3 -11.68 14.08 -5.66
CA LYS A 3 -10.21 14.04 -5.62
C LYS A 3 -9.57 15.06 -4.68
N ARG A 4 -10.17 16.23 -4.51
CA ARG A 4 -9.66 17.25 -3.60
C ARG A 4 -9.88 16.81 -2.15
N GLU A 5 -11.04 16.24 -1.87
CA GLU A 5 -11.35 15.64 -0.56
C GLU A 5 -10.38 14.49 -0.23
N PHE A 6 -10.09 13.62 -1.20
CA PHE A 6 -9.10 12.57 -1.05
C PHE A 6 -7.71 13.11 -0.67
N LEU A 7 -7.22 14.10 -1.42
CA LEU A 7 -5.91 14.68 -1.12
C LEU A 7 -5.90 15.29 0.28
N LYS A 8 -6.93 16.06 0.64
CA LYS A 8 -7.03 16.68 1.97
C LYS A 8 -7.00 15.65 3.10
N GLN A 9 -7.69 14.52 2.95
CA GLN A 9 -7.83 13.52 4.00
C GLN A 9 -6.64 12.55 4.08
N TYR A 10 -6.08 12.13 2.93
CA TYR A 10 -5.14 11.01 2.89
C TYR A 10 -3.71 11.40 2.49
N ARG A 11 -3.53 12.43 1.65
CA ARG A 11 -2.22 12.74 1.03
C ARG A 11 -1.13 13.08 2.05
N GLN A 12 -1.47 13.80 3.12
CA GLN A 12 -0.52 14.25 4.14
C GLN A 12 -0.43 13.31 5.34
N LEU A 13 -1.51 12.57 5.63
CA LEU A 13 -1.66 11.80 6.87
C LEU A 13 -1.38 10.30 6.71
N ARG A 14 -1.60 9.75 5.51
CA ARG A 14 -1.56 8.29 5.28
C ARG A 14 -0.78 7.87 4.04
N ILE A 15 -0.60 8.75 3.05
CA ILE A 15 0.10 8.47 1.80
C ILE A 15 1.46 9.18 1.81
N LEU A 16 2.47 8.54 2.42
CA LEU A 16 3.86 9.05 2.44
C LEU A 16 4.62 8.61 1.18
N LEU A 17 4.12 9.03 0.03
CA LEU A 17 4.70 8.75 -1.28
C LEU A 17 5.28 10.06 -1.82
N GLY A 18 6.61 10.19 -1.79
CA GLY A 18 7.31 11.43 -2.16
C GLY A 18 7.09 11.87 -3.61
N ALA A 19 6.78 10.94 -4.50
CA ALA A 19 6.59 11.17 -5.93
C ALA A 19 5.11 11.29 -6.38
N PHE A 20 4.15 11.31 -5.44
CA PHE A 20 2.74 11.45 -5.80
C PHE A 20 2.47 12.85 -6.40
N ASN A 21 2.03 12.87 -7.65
CA ASN A 21 1.76 14.07 -8.45
C ASN A 21 0.30 14.52 -8.28
N ASP A 22 0.09 15.42 -7.33
CA ASP A 22 -1.22 15.98 -7.00
C ASP A 22 -1.91 16.64 -8.21
N ASN A 23 -1.15 17.33 -9.07
CA ASN A 23 -1.70 18.03 -10.23
C ASN A 23 -2.25 17.05 -11.27
N LEU A 24 -1.49 16.02 -11.63
CA LEU A 24 -1.96 14.99 -12.55
C LEU A 24 -3.11 14.20 -11.94
N PHE A 25 -3.07 13.89 -10.64
CA PHE A 25 -4.20 13.27 -9.96
C PHE A 25 -5.48 14.08 -10.16
N LEU A 26 -5.44 15.39 -9.91
CA LEU A 26 -6.60 16.27 -10.01
C LEU A 26 -7.12 16.43 -11.45
N CYS A 27 -6.24 16.57 -12.44
CA CYS A 27 -6.62 16.90 -13.81
C CYS A 27 -7.05 15.68 -14.67
N ARG A 28 -6.67 14.46 -14.28
CA ARG A 28 -6.89 13.25 -15.10
C ARG A 28 -8.28 12.64 -14.96
N ASN A 29 -9.16 12.80 -15.93
CA ASN A 29 -10.53 12.26 -15.86
C ASN A 29 -10.61 10.72 -15.88
N ASP A 30 -9.57 10.05 -16.37
CA ASP A 30 -9.49 8.59 -16.41
C ASP A 30 -9.09 7.95 -15.07
N ILE A 31 -8.74 8.77 -14.08
CA ILE A 31 -8.47 8.33 -12.71
C ILE A 31 -9.73 8.50 -11.88
N GLN A 32 -10.19 7.41 -11.30
CA GLN A 32 -11.39 7.33 -10.48
C GLN A 32 -11.01 7.08 -9.02
N ILE A 33 -11.84 7.58 -8.11
CA ILE A 33 -11.80 7.19 -6.70
C ILE A 33 -13.08 6.41 -6.42
N ILE A 34 -12.92 5.20 -5.91
CA ILE A 34 -14.04 4.39 -5.46
C ILE A 34 -13.83 3.93 -4.02
N GLU A 35 -14.93 3.85 -3.30
CA GLU A 35 -14.96 3.29 -1.95
C GLU A 35 -15.48 1.87 -2.05
N ARG A 36 -14.79 0.93 -1.41
CA ARG A 36 -15.22 -0.47 -1.39
C ARG A 36 -14.80 -1.17 -0.12
N GLU A 37 -15.39 -2.32 0.11
CA GLU A 37 -15.00 -3.23 1.19
C GLU A 37 -14.46 -4.52 0.59
N VAL A 38 -13.37 -5.02 1.16
CA VAL A 38 -12.80 -6.32 0.80
C VAL A 38 -12.59 -7.18 2.03
N TYR A 39 -12.67 -8.49 1.87
CA TYR A 39 -12.29 -9.40 2.93
C TYR A 39 -10.78 -9.34 3.20
N VAL A 40 -10.36 -9.65 4.43
CA VAL A 40 -8.94 -9.60 4.82
C VAL A 40 -8.08 -10.58 4.01
N ASP A 41 -8.63 -11.71 3.59
CA ASP A 41 -7.94 -12.70 2.75
C ASP A 41 -7.54 -12.15 1.37
N ALA A 42 -8.36 -11.28 0.78
CA ALA A 42 -8.07 -10.62 -0.49
C ALA A 42 -6.78 -9.79 -0.45
N LEU A 43 -6.35 -9.34 0.74
CA LEU A 43 -5.10 -8.61 0.93
C LEU A 43 -3.85 -9.44 0.64
N GLU A 44 -3.95 -10.78 0.60
CA GLU A 44 -2.84 -11.67 0.22
C GLU A 44 -2.17 -11.24 -1.09
N ASN A 45 -3.01 -10.89 -2.08
CA ASN A 45 -2.57 -10.56 -3.43
C ASN A 45 -2.23 -9.07 -3.62
N TYR A 46 -2.34 -8.27 -2.56
CA TYR A 46 -2.06 -6.84 -2.63
C TYR A 46 -0.56 -6.62 -2.47
N TYR A 47 -0.10 -5.53 -3.05
CA TYR A 47 1.29 -5.11 -2.97
C TYR A 47 1.40 -4.03 -1.91
N CYS A 48 2.39 -4.11 -1.03
CA CYS A 48 2.75 -3.01 -0.15
C CYS A 48 4.09 -2.40 -0.61
N PRO A 49 4.21 -1.06 -0.63
CA PRO A 49 5.49 -0.40 -0.79
C PRO A 49 6.43 -0.82 0.34
N TRP A 50 7.68 -1.13 0.02
CA TRP A 50 8.69 -1.47 1.01
C TRP A 50 9.43 -0.21 1.48
N TYR A 51 8.80 0.60 2.31
CA TYR A 51 9.46 1.74 2.95
C TYR A 51 10.04 1.36 4.30
N TYR A 52 11.36 1.17 4.36
CA TYR A 52 12.14 1.41 5.57
C TYR A 52 13.46 2.05 5.17
N PHE A 53 13.61 3.35 5.46
CA PHE A 53 14.84 4.14 5.32
C PHE A 53 16.13 3.30 5.42
N ASP A 54 16.92 3.16 4.34
CA ASP A 54 18.31 3.64 4.29
C ASP A 54 18.98 3.51 2.89
N THR A 55 20.14 4.15 2.79
CA THR A 55 20.85 4.78 1.67
C THR A 55 21.82 3.88 0.88
N ILE A 56 21.38 2.83 0.18
CA ILE A 56 22.29 1.95 -0.60
C ILE A 56 21.82 1.68 -2.04
N ILE A 57 22.78 1.74 -2.97
CA ILE A 57 22.63 1.88 -4.43
C ILE A 57 22.45 0.52 -5.13
N LYS A 58 21.38 0.39 -5.93
CA LYS A 58 21.27 -0.58 -7.04
C LYS A 58 21.67 0.09 -8.35
N SER A 59 22.08 -0.69 -9.36
CA SER A 59 22.28 -0.13 -10.69
C SER A 59 20.97 0.45 -11.23
N PHE A 60 21.04 1.63 -11.81
CA PHE A 60 19.90 2.38 -12.35
C PHE A 60 19.15 1.58 -13.44
N GLU A 61 19.85 0.71 -14.17
CA GLU A 61 19.30 -0.06 -15.28
C GLU A 61 18.23 -1.07 -14.82
N ASP A 62 18.43 -1.79 -13.71
CA ASP A 62 17.48 -2.81 -13.28
C ASP A 62 16.15 -2.24 -12.75
N ALA A 63 16.21 -1.04 -12.17
CA ALA A 63 15.02 -0.35 -11.65
C ALA A 63 14.15 0.26 -12.76
N LEU A 64 14.72 0.51 -13.94
CA LEU A 64 14.02 1.17 -15.05
C LEU A 64 13.09 0.23 -15.83
N PHE A 65 13.29 -1.10 -15.80
CA PHE A 65 12.68 -2.00 -16.78
C PHE A 65 11.72 -3.09 -16.26
N ASP A 66 11.56 -3.30 -14.94
CA ASP A 66 10.52 -4.20 -14.40
C ASP A 66 9.49 -3.48 -13.51
N ILE A 67 8.34 -3.17 -14.12
CA ILE A 67 7.15 -2.56 -13.51
C ILE A 67 6.58 -3.32 -12.30
N ARG A 68 6.97 -4.60 -12.12
CA ARG A 68 6.41 -5.51 -11.11
C ARG A 68 7.17 -5.49 -9.79
N VAL A 69 8.30 -4.80 -9.74
CA VAL A 69 9.26 -4.80 -8.62
C VAL A 69 9.16 -3.50 -7.84
N ARG A 70 7.93 -2.96 -7.68
CA ARG A 70 7.65 -1.66 -7.04
C ARG A 70 7.02 -1.78 -5.64
N GLY A 71 6.53 -2.97 -5.31
CA GLY A 71 6.12 -3.39 -3.97
C GLY A 71 6.25 -4.91 -3.86
N ILE A 72 6.09 -5.45 -2.66
CA ILE A 72 6.06 -6.90 -2.45
C ILE A 72 4.64 -7.32 -2.10
N ARG A 73 4.30 -8.59 -2.32
CA ARG A 73 3.04 -9.13 -1.85
C ARG A 73 2.99 -9.11 -0.32
N ILE A 74 1.84 -8.78 0.25
CA ILE A 74 1.69 -8.75 1.71
C ILE A 74 2.01 -10.12 2.32
N SER A 75 1.59 -11.22 1.67
CA SER A 75 1.86 -12.58 2.14
C SER A 75 3.33 -12.98 2.16
N ASP A 76 4.18 -12.24 1.44
CA ASP A 76 5.62 -12.45 1.40
C ASP A 76 6.38 -11.48 2.33
N SER A 77 5.69 -10.51 2.95
CA SER A 77 6.32 -9.47 3.76
C SER A 77 6.99 -9.97 5.05
N ASP A 78 6.46 -11.02 5.67
CA ASP A 78 7.02 -11.63 6.87
C ASP A 78 8.19 -12.59 6.59
N LYS A 79 8.46 -12.92 5.32
CA LYS A 79 9.54 -13.85 4.89
C LYS A 79 10.86 -13.13 4.59
N ILE A 80 10.91 -11.82 4.82
CA ILE A 80 12.09 -11.00 4.57
C ILE A 80 12.84 -10.85 5.89
N ASP A 81 14.11 -11.25 5.89
CA ASP A 81 14.97 -11.13 7.06
C ASP A 81 15.20 -9.66 7.39
N LEU A 82 14.71 -9.24 8.55
CA LEU A 82 14.87 -7.90 9.09
C LEU A 82 16.01 -7.90 10.10
N ASP A 83 16.81 -6.82 10.13
CA ASP A 83 17.76 -6.61 11.22
C ASP A 83 17.07 -6.51 12.59
N SER A 84 17.85 -6.64 13.66
CA SER A 84 17.36 -6.64 15.05
C SER A 84 16.72 -5.34 15.51
N GLN A 85 17.13 -4.19 14.96
CA GLN A 85 16.56 -2.88 15.30
C GLN A 85 15.18 -2.72 14.64
N ARG A 86 14.99 -3.32 13.46
CA ARG A 86 13.74 -3.33 12.69
C ARG A 86 12.66 -4.23 13.30
N LYS A 87 13.02 -5.38 13.88
CA LYS A 87 12.07 -6.26 14.59
C LYS A 87 11.40 -5.51 15.75
N LYS A 88 12.18 -4.70 16.47
CA LYS A 88 11.73 -3.91 17.63
C LYS A 88 10.68 -2.83 17.27
N ILE A 89 10.87 -2.11 16.17
CA ILE A 89 9.91 -1.09 15.69
C ILE A 89 8.57 -1.71 15.26
N ILE A 90 8.60 -2.91 14.68
CA ILE A 90 7.39 -3.63 14.28
C ILE A 90 6.63 -4.14 15.53
N GLU A 91 7.35 -4.60 16.54
CA GLU A 91 6.78 -5.03 17.83
C GLU A 91 6.12 -3.86 18.58
N GLU A 92 6.66 -2.64 18.45
CA GLU A 92 6.15 -1.44 19.12
C GLU A 92 4.91 -0.80 18.44
N TYR A 93 4.52 -1.24 17.24
CA TYR A 93 3.36 -0.69 16.55
C TYR A 93 2.05 -1.19 17.17
N GLN A 94 1.39 -0.33 17.96
CA GLN A 94 0.15 -0.67 18.64
C GLN A 94 -1.02 -0.89 17.67
N ARG A 95 -1.74 -2.01 17.87
CA ARG A 95 -2.91 -2.42 17.09
C ARG A 95 -4.05 -1.41 17.24
N LYS A 96 -4.42 -0.73 16.14
CA LYS A 96 -5.74 -0.09 16.06
C LYS A 96 -6.80 -1.19 15.87
N THR A 97 -7.81 -1.19 16.74
CA THR A 97 -8.87 -2.20 16.76
C THR A 97 -9.81 -2.04 15.55
N TYR A 98 -10.18 -3.18 14.96
CA TYR A 98 -10.96 -3.32 13.72
C TYR A 98 -12.23 -2.48 13.62
N LYS A 99 -12.88 -2.16 14.75
CA LYS A 99 -14.18 -1.48 14.77
C LYS A 99 -14.13 0.00 14.37
N ASN A 100 -12.95 0.62 14.34
CA ASN A 100 -12.79 2.04 14.01
C ASN A 100 -11.77 2.27 12.88
N LEU A 101 -11.63 1.31 11.96
CA LEU A 101 -10.65 1.44 10.89
C LEU A 101 -11.10 2.51 9.88
N GLU A 102 -10.33 3.61 9.81
CA GLU A 102 -10.47 4.55 8.69
C GLU A 102 -10.13 3.88 7.37
N LYS A 103 -10.89 4.22 6.31
CA LYS A 103 -10.68 3.71 4.94
C LYS A 103 -9.20 3.75 4.57
N VAL A 104 -8.68 2.61 4.15
CA VAL A 104 -7.27 2.48 3.80
C VAL A 104 -7.07 2.89 2.34
N PRO A 105 -6.18 3.87 2.05
CA PRO A 105 -5.91 4.26 0.68
C PRO A 105 -5.14 3.18 -0.07
N VAL A 106 -5.64 2.81 -1.24
CA VAL A 106 -5.02 1.86 -2.16
C VAL A 106 -5.09 2.38 -3.60
N ALA A 107 -4.32 1.79 -4.49
CA ALA A 107 -4.30 2.11 -5.91
C ALA A 107 -4.30 0.86 -6.77
N THR A 108 -5.24 0.75 -7.69
CA THR A 108 -5.35 -0.41 -8.59
C THR A 108 -5.10 -0.02 -10.03
N HIS A 109 -4.04 -0.58 -10.59
CA HIS A 109 -3.68 -0.40 -11.98
C HIS A 109 -4.57 -1.27 -12.86
N LEU A 110 -5.41 -0.65 -13.70
CA LEU A 110 -6.47 -1.33 -14.44
C LEU A 110 -5.98 -2.30 -15.51
N LEU A 111 -4.77 -2.11 -16.06
CA LEU A 111 -4.23 -3.03 -17.09
C LEU A 111 -3.61 -4.29 -16.50
N THR A 112 -3.03 -4.19 -15.31
CA THR A 112 -2.33 -5.31 -14.66
C THR A 112 -3.15 -5.93 -13.54
N GLU A 113 -4.28 -5.31 -13.18
CA GLU A 113 -5.17 -5.67 -12.07
C GLU A 113 -4.45 -5.78 -10.72
N ARG A 114 -3.36 -5.01 -10.56
CA ARG A 114 -2.54 -5.02 -9.34
C ARG A 114 -2.96 -3.89 -8.44
N THR A 115 -3.17 -4.21 -7.16
CA THR A 115 -3.51 -3.24 -6.13
C THR A 115 -2.32 -2.98 -5.22
N LEU A 116 -1.91 -1.72 -5.14
CA LEU A 116 -0.88 -1.21 -4.24
C LEU A 116 -1.53 -0.56 -3.02
N ILE A 117 -1.04 -0.87 -1.83
CA ILE A 117 -1.44 -0.18 -0.60
C ILE A 117 -0.66 1.12 -0.49
N LEU A 118 -1.35 2.23 -0.36
CA LEU A 118 -0.71 3.55 -0.22
C LEU A 118 -0.51 3.95 1.25
N ASP A 119 -1.06 3.14 2.17
CA ASP A 119 -1.05 3.42 3.61
C ASP A 119 0.31 3.19 4.26
N SER A 120 0.94 4.28 4.69
CA SER A 120 2.19 4.28 5.43
C SER A 120 2.08 3.65 6.82
N ASN A 121 0.86 3.60 7.38
CA ASN A 121 0.60 3.04 8.70
C ASN A 121 0.64 1.50 8.73
N LYS A 122 0.93 0.84 7.61
CA LYS A 122 1.03 -0.64 7.50
C LYS A 122 -0.21 -1.38 7.98
N THR A 123 -1.37 -0.71 7.98
CA THR A 123 -2.60 -1.23 8.56
C THR A 123 -2.95 -2.59 7.93
N CYS A 124 -2.99 -2.65 6.59
CA CYS A 124 -3.30 -3.88 5.87
C CYS A 124 -2.31 -5.03 6.13
N VAL A 125 -1.02 -4.73 6.33
CA VAL A 125 -0.02 -5.75 6.65
C VAL A 125 -0.29 -6.37 8.02
N ALA A 126 -0.51 -5.53 9.04
CA ALA A 126 -0.83 -6.00 10.39
C ALA A 126 -2.15 -6.79 10.43
N LEU A 127 -3.16 -6.34 9.70
CA LEU A 127 -4.45 -7.02 9.58
C LEU A 127 -4.30 -8.41 8.95
N TYR A 128 -3.58 -8.51 7.83
CA TYR A 128 -3.34 -9.77 7.14
C TYR A 128 -2.54 -10.75 8.00
N ARG A 129 -1.49 -10.29 8.69
CA ARG A 129 -0.69 -11.13 9.59
C ARG A 129 -1.50 -11.72 10.75
N ASN A 130 -2.43 -10.95 11.33
CA ASN A 130 -3.32 -11.49 12.36
C ASN A 130 -4.30 -12.51 11.77
N TYR A 131 -4.81 -12.26 10.56
CA TYR A 131 -5.64 -13.22 9.83
C TYR A 131 -4.87 -14.52 9.56
N SER A 132 -3.64 -14.47 9.06
CA SER A 132 -2.84 -15.66 8.74
C SER A 132 -2.53 -16.52 9.96
N GLN A 133 -2.39 -15.91 11.14
CA GLN A 133 -2.23 -16.63 12.41
C GLN A 133 -3.52 -17.30 12.91
N ASN A 134 -4.69 -16.77 12.56
CA ASN A 134 -6.00 -17.29 13.00
C ASN A 134 -7.08 -17.13 11.90
N PRO A 135 -7.02 -17.87 10.78
CA PRO A 135 -7.90 -17.62 9.63
C PRO A 135 -9.39 -17.79 9.95
N GLU A 136 -9.74 -18.83 10.69
CA GLU A 136 -11.15 -19.14 11.03
C GLU A 136 -11.84 -18.04 11.84
N LYS A 137 -11.09 -17.34 12.71
CA LYS A 137 -11.63 -16.24 13.54
C LYS A 137 -11.79 -14.94 12.75
N ASN A 138 -11.07 -14.79 11.64
CA ASN A 138 -10.92 -13.53 10.93
C ASN A 138 -11.49 -13.55 9.50
N LYS A 139 -12.00 -14.69 9.02
CA LYS A 139 -12.50 -14.87 7.64
C LYS A 139 -13.62 -13.94 7.20
N ASN A 140 -14.45 -13.47 8.14
CA ASN A 140 -15.58 -12.59 7.84
C ASN A 140 -15.29 -11.11 8.06
N ILE A 141 -14.03 -10.74 8.34
CA ILE A 141 -13.65 -9.34 8.55
C ILE A 141 -13.52 -8.67 7.18
N LYS A 142 -14.25 -7.57 7.02
CA LYS A 142 -14.14 -6.68 5.88
C LYS A 142 -13.31 -5.45 6.25
N ILE A 143 -12.47 -5.03 5.32
CA ILE A 143 -11.62 -3.86 5.42
C ILE A 143 -12.18 -2.77 4.49
N PRO A 144 -12.52 -1.59 5.03
CA PRO A 144 -12.92 -0.46 4.20
C PRO A 144 -11.69 0.10 3.47
N LEU A 145 -11.80 0.22 2.16
CA LEU A 145 -10.77 0.76 1.29
C LEU A 145 -11.27 2.01 0.59
N ILE A 146 -10.34 2.92 0.30
CA ILE A 146 -10.54 3.97 -0.68
C ILE A 146 -9.52 3.80 -1.80
N GLU A 147 -10.02 3.47 -2.99
CA GLU A 147 -9.22 2.94 -4.09
C GLU A 147 -9.15 3.97 -5.22
N ILE A 148 -7.92 4.35 -5.57
CA ILE A 148 -7.63 5.07 -6.79
C ILE A 148 -7.51 4.05 -7.93
N ARG A 149 -8.28 4.20 -9.01
CA ARG A 149 -8.21 3.32 -10.20
C ARG A 149 -7.86 4.11 -11.43
N GLY A 150 -6.98 3.56 -12.26
CA GLY A 150 -6.59 4.16 -13.53
C GLY A 150 -5.70 3.24 -14.35
N LYS A 151 -5.55 3.54 -15.64
CA LYS A 151 -4.65 2.81 -16.55
C LYS A 151 -3.22 3.35 -16.55
N GLU A 152 -3.02 4.59 -16.11
CA GLU A 152 -1.72 5.26 -16.12
C GLU A 152 -1.41 5.86 -14.74
N LEU A 153 -1.63 5.03 -13.71
CA LEU A 153 -1.44 5.44 -12.31
C LEU A 153 0.01 5.79 -11.99
N GLU A 154 0.98 5.30 -12.77
CA GLU A 154 2.40 5.57 -12.54
C GLU A 154 2.73 7.06 -12.61
N SER A 155 2.17 7.77 -13.59
CA SER A 155 2.33 9.21 -13.75
C SER A 155 1.80 10.02 -12.56
N VAL A 156 0.92 9.42 -11.75
CA VAL A 156 0.22 10.08 -10.65
C VAL A 156 0.75 9.66 -9.30
N ILE A 157 1.00 8.39 -9.11
CA ILE A 157 1.46 7.83 -7.84
C ILE A 157 2.99 7.95 -7.73
N GLY A 158 3.68 8.01 -8.87
CA GLY A 158 5.14 8.11 -8.98
C GLY A 158 5.83 6.77 -8.77
N ASP A 159 7.16 6.78 -8.87
CA ASP A 159 8.00 5.61 -8.60
C ASP A 159 8.31 5.46 -7.11
N PHE A 160 8.54 4.22 -6.67
CA PHE A 160 8.95 3.88 -5.31
C PHE A 160 10.27 3.12 -5.31
N LEU A 161 11.16 3.56 -4.42
CA LEU A 161 12.44 2.89 -4.19
C LEU A 161 12.18 1.59 -3.44
N ILE A 162 12.35 0.46 -4.12
CA ILE A 162 12.58 -0.82 -3.44
C ILE A 162 14.04 -0.85 -2.98
N ILE A 163 14.23 -0.98 -1.67
CA ILE A 163 15.51 -1.46 -1.14
C ILE A 163 15.63 -2.91 -1.56
N ASN A 164 16.65 -3.14 -2.36
CA ASN A 164 16.85 -4.37 -3.06
C ASN A 164 18.01 -5.06 -2.32
N ARG A 165 17.81 -6.34 -2.01
CA ARG A 165 18.71 -7.17 -1.18
C ARG A 165 20.18 -7.00 -1.53
#